data_AF-A0A934Z1V0-F1
#
_entry.id   AF-A0A934Z1V0-F1
#
_cell.length_a   1.000
_cell.length_b   1.000
_cell.length_c   1.000
_cell.angle_alpha   90.00
_cell.angle_beta   90.00
_cell.angle_gamma   90.00
#
_symmetry.space_group_name_H-M   'P 1'
#
loop_
_entity.id
_entity.type
_entity.pdbx_description
1 polymer ?
#
loop_
_entity_poly.entity_id
_entity_poly.type
_entity_poly.pdbx_seq_one_letter_code
_entity_poly.pdbx_strand_id
1 'polypeptide(L)' 'MAILIRLDELLHARRMTLTDLAEEIGITVPNLSILKTGKARAIRFSTLEAICAALQCQPGS' A
#
# COMPACT_ATOMS: atom_id res chain seq x y z
N MET A 1 -2.56 -16.64 12.38
CA MET A 1 -3.44 -15.50 12.03
C MET A 1 -2.69 -14.62 11.04
N ALA A 2 -3.30 -14.24 9.92
CA ALA A 2 -2.65 -13.42 8.89
C ALA A 2 -2.98 -11.94 9.09
N ILE A 3 -2.08 -11.04 8.71
CA ILE A 3 -2.36 -9.59 8.66
C ILE A 3 -3.23 -9.33 7.42
N LEU A 4 -4.39 -8.69 7.63
CA LEU A 4 -5.28 -8.27 6.54
C LEU A 4 -4.83 -6.90 6.02
N ILE A 5 -4.71 -6.78 4.70
CA ILE A 5 -4.27 -5.56 4.04
C ILE A 5 -5.42 -5.01 3.20
N ARG A 6 -5.98 -3.86 3.61
CA ARG A 6 -7.12 -3.18 2.95
C ARG A 6 -6.67 -2.06 2.01
N LEU A 7 -5.61 -2.30 1.23
CA LEU A 7 -5.07 -1.28 0.33
C LEU A 7 -6.08 -0.93 -0.79
N ASP A 8 -6.87 -1.90 -1.22
CA ASP A 8 -7.89 -1.72 -2.26
C ASP A 8 -8.98 -0.72 -1.87
N GLU A 9 -9.47 -0.78 -0.64
CA GLU A 9 -10.49 0.14 -0.15
C GLU A 9 -9.98 1.58 -0.11
N LEU A 10 -8.73 1.77 0.34
CA LEU A 10 -8.09 3.09 0.41
C LEU A 10 -7.86 3.71 -0.96
N LEU A 11 -7.41 2.90 -1.92
CA LEU A 11 -7.20 3.30 -3.32
C LEU A 11 -8.55 3.65 -3.98
N HIS A 12 -9.57 2.82 -3.78
CA HIS A 12 -10.90 3.04 -4.34
C HIS A 12 -11.54 4.33 -3.80
N ALA A 13 -11.45 4.56 -2.49
CA ALA A 13 -11.95 5.77 -1.84
C ALA A 13 -11.29 7.05 -2.40
N ARG A 14 -10.07 6.96 -2.92
CA ARG A 14 -9.30 8.08 -3.49
C ARG A 14 -9.38 8.17 -5.01
N ARG A 15 -10.09 7.26 -5.68
CA ARG A 15 -10.08 7.13 -7.15
C ARG A 15 -8.65 7.03 -7.71
N MET A 16 -7.78 6.32 -6.98
CA MET A 16 -6.37 6.12 -7.29
C MET A 16 -6.13 4.67 -7.70
N THR A 17 -5.24 4.44 -8.66
CA THR A 17 -4.83 3.09 -9.06
C THR A 17 -3.58 2.64 -8.30
N LEU A 18 -3.31 1.33 -8.33
CA LEU A 18 -2.06 0.80 -7.75
C LEU A 18 -0.81 1.32 -8.49
N THR A 19 -0.95 1.63 -9.78
CA THR A 19 0.12 2.21 -10.60
C THR A 19 0.43 3.63 -10.17
N ASP A 20 -0.60 4.46 -9.95
CA ASP A 20 -0.43 5.84 -9.48
C ASP A 20 0.29 5.88 -8.13
N LEU A 21 -0.10 5.01 -7.19
CA LEU A 21 0.58 4.91 -5.90
C LEU A 21 2.04 4.48 -6.04
N ALA A 22 2.33 3.55 -6.96
CA ALA A 22 3.69 3.09 -7.24
C ALA A 22 4.58 4.25 -7.75
N GLU A 23 4.06 5.04 -8.68
CA GLU A 23 4.72 6.22 -9.21
C GLU A 23 4.94 7.29 -8.13
N GLU A 24 3.93 7.56 -7.31
CA GLU A 24 3.99 8.56 -6.24
C GLU A 24 5.05 8.25 -5.18
N ILE A 25 5.18 6.99 -4.76
CA ILE A 25 6.12 6.58 -3.70
C ILE A 25 7.45 6.04 -4.24
N GLY A 26 7.62 5.98 -5.56
CA GLY A 26 8.85 5.49 -6.22
C GLY A 26 9.10 4.00 -6.04
N ILE A 27 8.06 3.16 -6.06
CA ILE A 27 8.15 1.70 -5.90
C ILE A 27 7.49 1.00 -7.09
N THR A 28 7.97 -0.18 -7.45
CA THR A 28 7.40 -0.94 -8.58
C THR A 28 6.01 -1.50 -8.24
N VAL A 29 5.13 -1.55 -9.24
CA VAL A 29 3.77 -2.15 -9.13
C VAL A 29 3.81 -3.60 -8.61
N PRO A 30 4.75 -4.49 -9.03
CA PRO A 30 4.86 -5.83 -8.47
C PRO A 30 5.07 -5.86 -6.95
N ASN A 31 5.90 -4.97 -6.40
CA ASN A 31 6.13 -4.90 -4.96
C ASN A 31 4.86 -4.50 -4.20
N LEU A 32 4.11 -3.51 -4.72
CA LEU A 32 2.83 -3.12 -4.17
C LEU A 32 1.75 -4.21 -4.33
N SER A 33 1.78 -4.98 -5.42
CA SER A 33 0.85 -6.09 -5.67
C SER A 33 1.03 -7.24 -4.66
N ILE A 34 2.28 -7.58 -4.33
CA ILE A 34 2.61 -8.56 -3.28
C ILE A 34 2.08 -8.09 -1.92
N LEU A 35 2.21 -6.79 -1.62
CA LEU A 35 1.65 -6.20 -0.41
C LEU A 35 0.11 -6.26 -0.40
N LYS A 36 -0.54 -5.75 -1.46
CA LYS A 36 -1.99 -5.74 -1.63
C LYS A 36 -2.62 -7.13 -1.46
N THR A 37 -1.99 -8.17 -2.02
CA THR A 37 -2.51 -9.54 -1.98
C THR A 37 -2.22 -10.28 -0.67
N GLY A 38 -1.62 -9.63 0.33
CA GLY A 38 -1.30 -10.26 1.62
C GLY A 38 -0.15 -11.28 1.54
N LYS A 39 0.58 -11.34 0.41
CA LYS A 39 1.69 -12.28 0.20
C LYS A 39 3.03 -11.73 0.67
N ALA A 40 3.07 -10.47 1.10
CA ALA A 40 4.28 -9.85 1.65
C ALA A 40 4.73 -10.55 2.94
N ARG A 41 6.02 -10.87 3.01
CA ARG A 41 6.65 -11.44 4.21
C ARG A 41 7.25 -10.38 5.13
N ALA A 42 7.61 -9.24 4.56
CA ALA A 42 8.20 -8.11 5.25
C ALA A 42 7.88 -6.81 4.48
N ILE A 43 7.88 -5.69 5.20
CA ILE A 43 7.81 -4.34 4.66
C ILE A 43 8.76 -3.45 5.46
N ARG A 44 9.45 -2.52 4.80
CA ARG A 44 10.24 -1.49 5.50
C ARG A 44 9.29 -0.44 6.06
N PHE A 45 9.53 0.04 7.27
CA PHE A 45 8.73 1.12 7.86
C PHE A 45 8.73 2.37 6.99
N SER A 46 9.84 2.72 6.34
CA SER A 46 9.87 3.85 5.39
C SER A 46 8.94 3.67 4.19
N THR A 47 8.78 2.44 3.70
CA THR A 47 7.79 2.13 2.65
C THR A 47 6.38 2.22 3.18
N LEU A 48 6.12 1.70 4.38
CA LEU A 48 4.80 1.82 5.03
C LEU A 48 4.42 3.28 5.27
N GLU A 49 5.37 4.08 5.76
CA GLU A 49 5.22 5.53 5.98
C GLU A 49 4.91 6.27 4.67
N ALA A 50 5.65 5.99 3.60
CA ALA A 50 5.40 6.60 2.29
C ALA A 50 4.00 6.27 1.75
N ILE A 51 3.55 5.01 1.90
CA ILE A 51 2.19 4.60 1.54
C ILE A 51 1.16 5.36 2.38
N CYS A 52 1.37 5.43 3.71
CA CYS A 52 0.48 6.15 4.61
C CYS A 52 0.44 7.65 4.35
N ALA A 53 1.56 8.26 3.93
CA ALA A 53 1.64 9.67 3.55
C ALA A 53 0.86 9.94 2.26
N ALA A 54 1.11 9.15 1.20
CA ALA A 54 0.39 9.25 -0.08
C ALA A 54 -1.12 9.02 0.08
N LEU A 55 -1.49 8.04 0.91
CA LEU A 55 -2.88 7.71 1.18
C LEU A 55 -3.46 8.46 2.37
N GLN A 56 -2.75 9.38 3.03
CA GLN A 56 -3.21 10.08 4.22
C GLN A 56 -3.92 9.17 5.25
N CYS A 57 -3.28 8.06 5.63
CA CYS A 57 -3.86 7.06 6.54
C CYS A 57 -2.89 6.64 7.64
N GLN A 58 -3.32 5.73 8.52
CA GLN A 58 -2.49 5.13 9.57
C GLN A 58 -2.58 3.60 9.50
N PRO A 59 -1.53 2.87 9.95
CA PRO A 59 -1.62 1.42 10.07
C PRO A 59 -2.73 1.02 11.07
N GLY A 60 -3.66 0.17 10.63
CA GLY A 60 -4.75 -0.35 11.47
C GLY A 60 -6.03 0.48 11.49
N SER A 61 -6.08 1.63 10.79
CA SER A 61 -7.30 2.43 10.61
C SER A 61 -8.35 1.77 9.73
#